data_AF-A0A8J4QXR4-F1
#
_entry.id   AF-A0A8J4QXR4-F1
#
_cell.length_a   1.000
_cell.length_b   1.000
_cell.length_c   1.000
_cell.angle_alpha   90.00
_cell.angle_beta   90.00
_cell.angle_gamma   90.00
#
_symmetry.space_group_name_H-M   'P 1'
#
loop_
_entity.id
_entity.type
_entity.pdbx_description
1 polymer ?
#
loop_
_entity_poly.entity_id
_entity_poly.type
_entity_poly.pdbx_seq_one_letter_code
_entity_poly.pdbx_strand_id
1 'polypeptide(L)'
;MSCEKQICENYFVLKPENASFYDLASFLFSSKSETSKFIECSGELKGDFWIRWYIFNSLFVQKLLLKVGKPMVQIGNVLELWLNLLSSNGGSLGLITNFFTGKMVSPNRSSAKFRSVLANLDQRVELDKKISYGDRKYNASLSIMASKLSYENEAFVQTIIKNHWNMEFLGFNNFWNGKQHPT
;
A
#
# COMPACT_ATOMS: atom_id res chain seq x y z
N MET A 1 -32.85 1.16 -0.05
CA MET A 1 -31.62 1.06 -0.85
C MET A 1 -31.89 0.12 -2.02
N SER A 2 -32.25 0.64 -3.18
CA SER A 2 -32.81 -0.14 -4.30
C SER A 2 -32.20 0.25 -5.66
N CYS A 3 -30.93 0.66 -5.71
CA CYS A 3 -30.35 1.16 -6.96
C CYS A 3 -28.85 0.83 -7.12
N GLU A 4 -28.49 -0.44 -7.01
CA GLU A 4 -27.21 -0.98 -7.52
C GLU A 4 -27.38 -2.34 -8.24
N LYS A 5 -28.59 -2.93 -8.22
CA LYS A 5 -28.86 -4.29 -8.72
C LYS A 5 -29.20 -4.37 -10.22
N GLN A 6 -28.86 -3.36 -11.02
CA GLN A 6 -29.31 -3.26 -12.41
C GLN A 6 -28.16 -3.06 -13.41
N ILE A 7 -27.01 -3.70 -13.17
CA ILE A 7 -25.86 -3.62 -14.10
C ILE A 7 -25.66 -4.94 -14.88
N CYS A 8 -26.10 -6.10 -14.35
CA CYS A 8 -26.01 -7.37 -15.06
C CYS A 8 -27.02 -8.40 -14.55
N GLU A 9 -27.74 -9.06 -15.44
CA GLU A 9 -28.66 -10.17 -15.11
C GLU A 9 -27.90 -11.42 -14.61
N ASN A 10 -26.64 -11.57 -15.05
CA ASN A 10 -25.72 -12.63 -14.61
C ASN A 10 -24.53 -12.01 -13.88
N TYR A 11 -24.40 -12.31 -12.59
CA TYR A 11 -23.27 -11.86 -11.77
C TYR A 11 -22.71 -13.01 -10.92
N PHE A 12 -21.42 -12.91 -10.60
CA PHE A 12 -20.69 -13.83 -9.76
C PHE A 12 -19.72 -13.04 -8.88
N VAL A 13 -20.04 -12.92 -7.59
CA VAL A 13 -19.29 -12.11 -6.63
C VAL A 13 -18.77 -13.02 -5.52
N LEU A 14 -17.47 -12.90 -5.25
CA LEU A 14 -16.78 -13.64 -4.21
C LEU A 14 -16.62 -12.74 -2.97
N LYS A 15 -17.00 -13.23 -1.80
CA LYS A 15 -16.86 -12.56 -0.50
C LYS A 15 -15.97 -13.41 0.40
N PRO A 16 -14.65 -13.47 0.14
CA PRO A 16 -13.71 -14.31 0.90
C PRO A 16 -13.69 -13.96 2.39
N GLU A 17 -14.04 -12.74 2.78
CA GLU A 17 -14.12 -12.28 4.17
C GLU A 17 -15.05 -13.15 5.03
N ASN A 18 -16.17 -13.59 4.46
CA ASN A 18 -17.20 -14.37 5.14
C ASN A 18 -16.93 -15.89 5.17
N ALA A 19 -15.96 -16.38 4.39
CA ALA A 19 -15.63 -17.82 4.32
C ALA A 19 -14.59 -18.20 5.37
N SER A 20 -14.84 -19.22 6.20
CA SER A 20 -13.75 -19.85 6.96
C SER A 20 -12.91 -20.77 6.07
N PHE A 21 -11.70 -21.13 6.51
CA PHE A 21 -10.89 -22.13 5.79
C PHE A 21 -11.60 -23.50 5.73
N TYR A 22 -12.40 -23.82 6.75
CA TYR A 22 -13.24 -25.01 6.75
C TYR A 22 -14.34 -24.93 5.69
N ASP A 23 -15.01 -23.79 5.54
CA ASP A 23 -16.04 -23.59 4.52
C ASP A 23 -15.46 -23.74 3.11
N LEU A 24 -14.25 -23.24 2.87
CA LEU A 24 -13.53 -23.41 1.61
C LEU A 24 -13.21 -24.89 1.33
N ALA A 25 -12.66 -25.60 2.32
CA ALA A 25 -12.38 -27.03 2.17
C ALA A 25 -13.67 -27.84 1.94
N SER A 26 -14.73 -27.54 2.69
CA SER A 26 -16.05 -28.15 2.55
C SER A 26 -16.65 -27.88 1.17
N PHE A 27 -16.53 -26.66 0.64
CA PHE A 27 -16.95 -26.32 -0.73
C PHE A 27 -16.20 -27.12 -1.80
N LEU A 28 -14.91 -27.38 -1.60
CA LEU A 28 -14.14 -28.15 -2.57
C LEU A 28 -14.61 -29.62 -2.64
N PHE A 29 -14.88 -30.24 -1.49
CA PHE A 29 -15.21 -31.67 -1.42
C PHE A 29 -16.71 -31.98 -1.41
N SER A 30 -17.58 -31.00 -1.13
CA SER A 30 -19.03 -31.19 -1.04
C SER A 30 -19.80 -30.14 -1.85
N SER A 31 -20.75 -30.62 -2.64
CA SER A 31 -21.70 -29.77 -3.37
C SER A 31 -22.74 -29.09 -2.49
N LYS A 32 -22.92 -29.56 -1.25
CA LYS A 32 -24.05 -29.22 -0.40
C LYS A 32 -23.70 -28.17 0.66
N SER A 33 -22.56 -27.51 0.55
CA SER A 33 -22.14 -26.50 1.51
C SER A 33 -22.95 -25.20 1.38
N GLU A 34 -23.09 -24.46 2.48
CA GLU A 34 -23.73 -23.13 2.54
C GLU A 34 -22.86 -22.07 1.83
N THR A 35 -22.75 -22.20 0.51
CA THR A 35 -21.93 -21.34 -0.35
C THR A 35 -22.45 -19.91 -0.45
N SER A 36 -23.73 -19.68 -0.17
CA SER A 36 -24.38 -18.37 -0.20
C SER A 36 -23.73 -17.33 0.73
N LYS A 37 -22.99 -17.78 1.74
CA LYS A 37 -22.26 -16.90 2.68
C LYS A 37 -21.10 -16.14 2.01
N PHE A 38 -20.44 -16.77 1.04
CA PHE A 38 -19.20 -16.25 0.44
C PHE A 38 -19.17 -16.27 -1.09
N ILE A 39 -20.20 -16.83 -1.73
CA ILE A 39 -20.40 -16.78 -3.18
C ILE A 39 -21.81 -16.26 -3.44
N GLU A 40 -21.91 -15.12 -4.13
CA GLU A 40 -23.18 -14.56 -4.58
C GLU A 40 -23.28 -14.75 -6.10
N CYS A 41 -24.27 -15.51 -6.55
CA CYS A 41 -24.47 -15.79 -7.97
C CYS A 41 -25.95 -15.65 -8.34
N SER A 42 -26.23 -15.09 -9.52
CA SER A 42 -27.58 -14.98 -10.08
C SER A 42 -28.15 -16.33 -10.56
N GLY A 43 -27.31 -17.36 -10.73
CA GLY A 43 -27.70 -18.69 -11.24
C GLY A 43 -27.20 -19.86 -10.39
N GLU A 44 -27.61 -21.08 -10.75
CA GLU A 44 -27.14 -22.31 -10.08
C GLU A 44 -25.68 -22.61 -10.44
N LEU A 45 -24.83 -22.81 -9.42
CA LEU A 45 -23.47 -23.31 -9.56
C LEU A 45 -23.45 -24.81 -9.92
N LYS A 46 -23.86 -25.15 -11.15
CA LYS A 46 -23.66 -26.47 -11.75
C LYS A 46 -22.28 -26.57 -12.38
N GLY A 47 -21.26 -26.61 -11.53
CA GLY A 47 -19.87 -26.78 -11.95
C GLY A 47 -19.35 -28.18 -11.62
N ASP A 48 -18.67 -28.80 -12.58
CA ASP A 48 -17.79 -29.96 -12.37
C ASP A 48 -16.72 -29.64 -11.30
N PHE A 49 -16.09 -30.66 -10.74
CA PHE A 49 -15.07 -30.54 -9.70
C PHE A 49 -14.00 -29.50 -10.03
N TRP A 50 -13.56 -29.44 -11.30
CA TRP A 50 -12.56 -28.49 -11.76
C TRP A 50 -12.97 -27.02 -11.61
N ILE A 51 -14.23 -26.68 -11.87
CA ILE A 51 -14.73 -25.30 -11.68
C ILE A 51 -14.67 -24.92 -10.20
N ARG A 52 -15.05 -25.84 -9.31
CA ARG A 52 -14.95 -25.62 -7.85
C ARG A 52 -13.51 -25.49 -7.39
N TRP A 53 -12.62 -26.30 -7.94
CA TRP A 53 -11.19 -26.22 -7.67
C TRP A 53 -10.62 -24.83 -8.03
N TYR A 54 -10.98 -24.26 -9.19
CA TYR A 54 -10.54 -22.91 -9.56
C TYR A 54 -11.12 -21.83 -8.62
N ILE A 55 -12.42 -21.91 -8.29
CA ILE A 55 -13.06 -20.98 -7.36
C ILE A 55 -12.42 -21.07 -5.96
N PHE A 56 -12.17 -22.29 -5.49
CA PHE A 56 -11.49 -22.54 -4.22
C PHE A 56 -10.11 -21.88 -4.19
N ASN A 57 -9.27 -22.09 -5.21
CA ASN A 57 -7.94 -21.50 -5.26
C ASN A 57 -7.99 -19.96 -5.26
N SER A 58 -8.92 -19.37 -6.01
CA SER A 58 -9.12 -17.91 -6.02
C SER A 58 -9.51 -17.38 -4.64
N LEU A 59 -10.51 -17.98 -4.00
CA LEU A 59 -10.95 -17.61 -2.65
C LEU A 59 -9.84 -17.82 -1.61
N PHE A 60 -9.10 -18.92 -1.71
CA PHE A 60 -8.01 -19.23 -0.81
C PHE A 60 -6.90 -18.18 -0.89
N VAL A 61 -6.46 -17.83 -2.11
CA VAL A 61 -5.46 -16.77 -2.33
C VAL A 61 -5.98 -15.42 -1.82
N GLN A 62 -7.23 -15.04 -2.13
CA GLN A 62 -7.82 -13.80 -1.62
C GLN A 62 -7.87 -13.77 -0.09
N LYS A 63 -8.25 -14.88 0.56
CA LYS A 63 -8.26 -15.01 2.02
C LYS A 63 -6.86 -14.86 2.62
N LEU A 64 -5.85 -15.46 1.99
CA LEU A 64 -4.45 -15.29 2.39
C LEU A 64 -3.99 -13.84 2.25
N LEU A 65 -4.28 -13.19 1.11
CA LEU A 65 -3.93 -11.78 0.89
C LEU A 65 -4.56 -10.85 1.93
N LEU A 66 -5.85 -11.05 2.25
CA LEU A 66 -6.54 -10.30 3.31
C LEU A 66 -5.88 -10.49 4.69
N LYS A 67 -5.46 -11.72 5.01
CA LYS A 67 -4.79 -12.02 6.28
C LYS A 67 -3.39 -11.38 6.34
N VAL A 68 -2.67 -11.33 5.21
CA VAL A 68 -1.33 -10.74 5.12
C VAL A 68 -1.37 -9.20 5.05
N GLY A 69 -2.50 -8.59 4.68
CA GLY A 69 -2.62 -7.14 4.60
C GLY A 69 -2.24 -6.40 5.90
N LYS A 70 -2.77 -6.84 7.06
CA LYS A 70 -2.45 -6.24 8.37
C LYS A 70 -0.97 -6.37 8.75
N PRO A 71 -0.34 -7.56 8.74
CA PRO A 71 1.08 -7.67 9.06
C PRO A 71 1.96 -6.94 8.04
N MET A 72 1.56 -6.85 6.76
CA MET A 72 2.29 -6.06 5.75
C MET A 72 2.38 -4.58 6.13
N VAL A 73 1.30 -3.99 6.63
CA VAL A 73 1.29 -2.59 7.13
C VAL A 73 2.23 -2.43 8.33
N GLN A 74 2.23 -3.39 9.25
CA GLN A 74 3.13 -3.36 10.41
C GLN A 74 4.60 -3.48 9.99
N ILE A 75 4.91 -4.39 9.07
CA ILE A 75 6.25 -4.56 8.52
C ILE A 75 6.71 -3.26 7.84
N GLY A 76 5.86 -2.64 7.03
CA GLY A 76 6.16 -1.34 6.41
C GLY A 76 6.48 -0.26 7.45
N ASN A 77 5.65 -0.15 8.50
CA ASN A 77 5.87 0.82 9.58
C ASN A 77 7.17 0.59 10.36
N VAL A 78 7.49 -0.67 10.66
CA VAL A 78 8.75 -1.05 11.34
C VAL A 78 9.94 -0.77 10.43
N LEU A 79 9.85 -1.12 9.15
CA LEU A 79 10.92 -0.91 8.18
C LEU A 79 11.21 0.59 7.99
N GLU A 80 10.18 1.43 7.86
CA GLU A 80 10.35 2.89 7.78
C GLU A 80 11.02 3.45 9.04
N LEU A 81 10.54 3.07 10.23
CA LEU A 81 11.14 3.51 11.49
C LEU A 81 12.61 3.08 11.58
N TRP A 82 12.90 1.83 11.20
CA TRP A 82 14.25 1.29 11.22
C TRP A 82 15.19 2.03 10.25
N LEU A 83 14.77 2.26 9.01
CA LEU A 83 15.56 3.00 8.02
C LEU A 83 15.81 4.44 8.44
N ASN A 84 14.80 5.13 8.97
CA ASN A 84 14.95 6.50 9.46
C ASN A 84 15.82 6.59 10.72
N LEU A 85 15.73 5.60 11.60
CA LEU A 85 16.57 5.51 12.78
C LEU A 85 18.04 5.35 12.39
N LEU A 86 18.33 4.44 11.45
CA LEU A 86 19.67 4.27 10.89
C LEU A 86 20.15 5.57 10.22
N SER A 87 19.34 6.16 9.34
CA SER A 87 19.72 7.37 8.58
C SER A 87 19.95 8.57 9.50
N SER A 88 19.16 8.73 10.56
CA SER A 88 19.28 9.88 11.48
C SER A 88 20.48 9.79 12.41
N ASN A 89 21.05 8.59 12.59
CA ASN A 89 22.17 8.32 13.49
C ASN A 89 23.49 8.03 12.75
N GLY A 90 23.57 8.30 11.44
CA GLY A 90 24.81 8.10 10.67
C GLY A 90 25.09 6.65 10.26
N GLY A 91 24.04 5.84 10.09
CA GLY A 91 24.14 4.44 9.68
C GLY A 91 24.27 3.46 10.86
N SER A 92 24.63 2.21 10.59
CA SER A 92 24.69 1.15 11.59
C SER A 92 25.75 1.39 12.67
N LEU A 93 26.97 1.77 12.28
CA LEU A 93 28.05 2.10 13.21
C LEU A 93 27.71 3.33 14.06
N GLY A 94 27.22 4.39 13.40
CA GLY A 94 26.80 5.63 14.07
C GLY A 94 25.67 5.39 15.09
N LEU A 95 24.73 4.52 14.76
CA LEU A 95 23.65 4.11 15.67
C LEU A 95 24.19 3.42 16.92
N ILE A 96 25.11 2.46 16.76
CA ILE A 96 25.75 1.77 17.88
C ILE A 96 26.50 2.79 18.77
N THR A 97 27.29 3.68 18.18
CA THR A 97 28.03 4.69 18.94
C THR A 97 27.11 5.69 19.63
N ASN A 98 26.02 6.13 18.98
CA ASN A 98 25.05 7.06 19.56
C ASN A 98 24.24 6.42 20.69
N PHE A 99 23.99 5.11 20.61
CA PHE A 99 23.37 4.34 21.67
C PHE A 99 24.27 4.32 22.92
N PHE A 100 25.55 3.96 22.77
CA PHE A 100 26.49 3.94 23.90
C PHE A 100 26.82 5.34 24.46
N THR A 101 26.75 6.39 23.64
CA THR A 101 27.02 7.78 24.08
C THR A 101 25.76 8.54 24.54
N GLY A 102 24.57 7.92 24.47
CA GLY A 102 23.31 8.55 24.88
C GLY A 102 22.80 9.65 23.95
N LYS A 103 23.34 9.76 22.72
CA LYS A 103 23.00 10.80 21.72
C LYS A 103 22.04 10.30 20.63
N MET A 104 21.23 9.29 20.95
CA MET A 104 20.36 8.64 19.97
C MET A 104 19.22 9.56 19.53
N VAL A 105 19.14 9.82 18.22
CA VAL A 105 18.08 10.63 17.63
C VAL A 105 16.90 9.73 17.25
N SER A 106 15.73 10.00 17.82
CA SER A 106 14.50 9.27 17.51
C SER A 106 13.82 9.84 16.25
N PRO A 107 13.41 8.99 15.29
CA PRO A 107 12.74 9.46 14.07
C PRO A 107 11.33 9.96 14.36
N ASN A 108 11.01 11.17 13.87
CA ASN A 108 9.67 11.76 13.98
C ASN A 108 8.98 11.74 12.61
N ARG A 109 7.87 11.01 12.48
CA ARG A 109 7.13 10.83 11.21
C ARG A 109 6.65 12.14 10.57
N SER A 110 6.38 13.17 11.35
CA SER A 110 5.92 14.47 10.84
C SER A 110 7.07 15.43 10.49
N SER A 111 8.32 14.99 10.65
CA SER A 111 9.49 15.81 10.36
C SER A 111 9.85 15.76 8.89
N ALA A 112 10.34 16.89 8.35
CA ALA A 112 10.94 16.95 7.02
C ALA A 112 12.19 16.06 6.84
N LYS A 113 12.74 15.52 7.94
CA LYS A 113 13.84 14.54 7.88
C LYS A 113 13.37 13.10 7.74
N PHE A 114 12.09 12.83 8.03
CA PHE A 114 11.53 11.50 7.90
C PHE A 114 11.26 11.17 6.44
N ARG A 115 11.66 9.98 6.02
CA ARG A 115 11.59 9.49 4.64
C ARG A 115 10.83 8.18 4.59
N SER A 116 10.01 7.98 3.57
CA SER A 116 9.42 6.66 3.32
C SER A 116 10.50 5.62 2.96
N VAL A 117 10.13 4.35 2.85
CA VAL A 117 11.03 3.31 2.30
C VAL A 117 11.55 3.72 0.92
N LEU A 118 10.69 4.32 0.08
CA LEU A 118 11.04 4.70 -1.28
C LEU A 118 12.08 5.83 -1.31
N ALA A 119 11.97 6.84 -0.46
CA ALA A 119 12.97 7.90 -0.35
C ALA A 119 14.28 7.47 0.37
N ASN A 120 14.27 6.34 1.07
CA ASN A 120 15.51 5.72 1.54
C ASN A 120 16.23 4.94 0.43
N LEU A 121 15.47 4.27 -0.46
CA LEU A 121 16.02 3.53 -1.61
C LEU A 121 16.54 4.47 -2.71
N ASP A 122 15.80 5.52 -3.02
CA ASP A 122 16.24 6.57 -3.92
C ASP A 122 16.41 7.86 -3.11
N GLN A 123 17.63 8.34 -2.95
CA GLN A 123 17.93 9.54 -2.15
C GLN A 123 17.93 10.84 -2.96
N ARG A 124 17.75 10.77 -4.29
CA ARG A 124 17.77 11.96 -5.14
C ARG A 124 16.57 12.84 -4.84
N VAL A 125 16.82 14.12 -4.66
CA VAL A 125 15.78 15.14 -4.40
C VAL A 125 15.83 16.28 -5.39
N GLU A 126 16.97 16.50 -6.04
CA GLU A 126 17.17 17.57 -7.02
C GLU A 126 16.64 17.17 -8.40
N LEU A 127 16.06 18.14 -9.11
CA LEU A 127 15.85 18.03 -10.55
C LEU A 127 17.18 18.23 -11.28
N ASP A 128 17.36 17.55 -12.42
CA ASP A 128 18.57 17.73 -13.22
C ASP A 128 18.61 19.17 -13.77
N LYS A 129 19.62 19.94 -13.34
CA LYS A 129 19.81 21.33 -13.73
C LYS A 129 20.02 21.51 -15.24
N LYS A 130 20.39 20.45 -15.97
CA LYS A 130 20.53 20.48 -17.42
C LYS A 130 19.19 20.43 -18.16
N ILE A 131 18.14 19.94 -17.50
CA ILE A 131 16.81 19.79 -18.09
C ILE A 131 15.96 20.96 -17.60
N SER A 132 15.83 22.00 -18.43
CA SER A 132 15.04 23.18 -18.11
C SER A 132 13.59 23.05 -18.57
N TYR A 133 12.74 23.92 -18.04
CA TYR A 133 11.38 24.10 -18.56
C TYR A 133 11.39 24.35 -20.07
N GLY A 134 10.54 23.64 -20.81
CA GLY A 134 10.51 23.65 -22.27
C GLY A 134 11.28 22.53 -22.95
N ASP A 135 12.17 21.82 -22.25
CA ASP A 135 12.77 20.57 -22.75
C ASP A 135 11.69 19.47 -22.80
N ARG A 136 11.70 18.67 -23.87
CA ARG A 136 10.84 17.48 -24.02
C ARG A 136 10.96 16.52 -22.82
N LYS A 137 12.14 16.46 -22.18
CA LYS A 137 12.38 15.58 -21.03
C LYS A 137 11.93 16.15 -19.69
N TYR A 138 11.71 17.47 -19.60
CA TYR A 138 11.43 18.15 -18.33
C TYR A 138 10.21 17.57 -17.61
N ASN A 139 9.09 17.47 -18.33
CA ASN A 139 7.85 16.96 -17.75
C ASN A 139 8.02 15.50 -17.28
N ALA A 140 8.71 14.67 -18.03
CA ALA A 140 8.96 13.27 -17.64
C ALA A 140 9.81 13.19 -16.36
N SER A 141 10.91 13.94 -16.27
CA SER A 141 11.76 13.99 -15.09
C SER A 141 11.02 14.53 -13.86
N LEU A 142 10.25 15.61 -14.03
CA LEU A 142 9.44 16.18 -12.97
C LEU A 142 8.35 15.21 -12.50
N SER A 143 7.65 14.54 -13.42
CA SER A 143 6.63 13.54 -13.09
C SER A 143 7.21 12.35 -12.32
N ILE A 144 8.40 11.86 -12.70
CA ILE A 144 9.07 10.78 -11.96
C ILE A 144 9.35 11.23 -10.53
N MET A 145 9.95 12.41 -10.35
CA MET A 145 10.28 12.93 -9.03
C MET A 145 9.02 13.22 -8.19
N ALA A 146 7.96 13.75 -8.80
CA ALA A 146 6.68 13.99 -8.14
C ALA A 146 5.99 12.69 -7.72
N SER A 147 6.03 11.64 -8.56
CA SER A 147 5.45 10.32 -8.24
C SER A 147 6.15 9.64 -7.07
N LYS A 148 7.44 9.88 -6.88
CA LYS A 148 8.15 9.45 -5.68
C LYS A 148 7.73 10.27 -4.47
N LEU A 149 7.64 11.59 -4.63
CA LEU A 149 7.28 12.53 -3.58
C LEU A 149 5.88 12.28 -2.99
N SER A 150 4.96 11.69 -3.75
CA SER A 150 3.59 11.40 -3.29
C SER A 150 3.50 10.38 -2.15
N TYR A 151 4.58 9.65 -1.87
CA TYR A 151 4.65 8.72 -0.73
C TYR A 151 5.22 9.36 0.54
N GLU A 152 5.65 10.62 0.48
CA GLU A 152 6.31 11.31 1.59
C GLU A 152 5.33 12.12 2.44
N ASN A 153 5.76 12.47 3.65
CA ASN A 153 4.99 13.34 4.54
C ASN A 153 5.02 14.80 4.04
N GLU A 154 4.02 15.58 4.46
CA GLU A 154 3.84 16.98 4.08
C GLU A 154 5.09 17.84 4.32
N ALA A 155 5.75 17.72 5.47
CA ALA A 155 6.91 18.55 5.81
C ALA A 155 8.11 18.26 4.87
N PHE A 156 8.30 17.00 4.50
CA PHE A 156 9.30 16.60 3.51
C PHE A 156 8.95 17.16 2.13
N VAL A 157 7.72 16.93 1.66
CA VAL A 157 7.18 17.41 0.38
C VAL A 157 7.36 18.92 0.24
N GLN A 158 6.93 19.68 1.24
CA GLN A 158 7.02 21.14 1.25
C GLN A 158 8.47 21.62 1.17
N THR A 159 9.37 20.94 1.88
CA THR A 159 10.81 21.25 1.88
C THR A 159 11.42 21.02 0.50
N ILE A 160 11.10 19.91 -0.17
CA ILE A 160 11.60 19.64 -1.52
C ILE A 160 11.08 20.67 -2.53
N ILE A 161 9.76 20.91 -2.54
CA ILE A 161 9.14 21.83 -3.52
C ILE A 161 9.70 23.24 -3.37
N LYS A 162 9.73 23.78 -2.14
CA LYS A 162 10.19 25.15 -1.89
C LYS A 162 11.71 25.31 -1.99
N ASN A 163 12.47 24.43 -1.33
CA ASN A 163 13.90 24.66 -1.13
C ASN A 163 14.80 23.97 -2.15
N HIS A 164 14.33 22.87 -2.77
CA HIS A 164 15.12 22.14 -3.76
C HIS A 164 14.67 22.47 -5.18
N TRP A 165 13.36 22.50 -5.45
CA TRP A 165 12.84 22.78 -6.79
C TRP A 165 12.56 24.26 -7.06
N ASN A 166 12.61 25.11 -6.02
CA ASN A 166 12.26 26.54 -6.10
C ASN A 166 10.87 26.78 -6.70
N MET A 167 9.91 25.93 -6.36
CA MET A 167 8.53 25.99 -6.83
C MET A 167 7.58 26.43 -5.70
N GLU A 168 6.42 26.95 -6.09
CA GLU A 168 5.36 27.27 -5.15
C GLU A 168 4.68 25.99 -4.64
N PHE A 169 4.55 25.87 -3.32
CA PHE A 169 3.82 24.78 -2.68
C PHE A 169 2.37 25.17 -2.47
N LEU A 170 1.47 24.54 -3.23
CA LEU A 170 0.04 24.87 -3.24
C LEU A 170 -0.75 24.18 -2.11
N GLY A 171 -0.25 23.04 -1.60
CA GLY A 171 -0.91 22.28 -0.55
C GLY A 171 -0.55 20.79 -0.60
N PHE A 172 -0.97 20.05 0.43
CA PHE A 172 -0.76 18.61 0.54
C PHE A 172 -2.08 17.91 0.84
N ASN A 173 -2.39 16.89 0.05
CA ASN A 173 -3.57 16.06 0.20
C ASN A 173 -3.16 14.61 0.39
N ASN A 174 -3.73 13.95 1.40
CA ASN A 174 -3.49 12.53 1.63
C ASN A 174 -4.48 11.70 0.82
N PHE A 175 -3.99 10.99 -0.19
CA PHE A 175 -4.79 10.13 -1.07
C PHE A 175 -4.77 8.64 -0.65
N TRP A 176 -4.34 8.34 0.58
CA TRP A 176 -4.32 6.98 1.09
C TRP A 176 -5.73 6.41 1.28
N ASN A 177 -6.10 5.43 0.44
CA ASN A 177 -7.39 4.74 0.45
C ASN A 177 -7.50 3.63 1.54
N GLY A 178 -6.99 3.89 2.75
CA GLY A 178 -6.97 2.90 3.83
C GLY A 178 -8.21 2.86 4.74
N LYS A 179 -9.21 3.73 4.53
CA LYS A 179 -10.46 3.66 5.31
C LYS A 179 -11.41 2.62 4.72
N GLN A 180 -11.17 1.34 5.04
CA GLN A 180 -12.26 0.39 5.25
C GLN A 180 -12.41 0.24 6.77
N HIS A 181 -13.63 0.50 7.26
CA HIS A 181 -13.98 0.78 8.65
C HIS A 181 -13.35 -0.15 9.71
N PRO A 182 -13.00 0.37 10.91
CA PRO A 182 -13.01 -0.46 12.10
C PRO A 182 -14.48 -0.76 12.43
N THR A 183 -14.92 -1.98 12.17
CA THR A 183 -16.09 -2.57 12.85
C THR A 183 -15.61 -3.35 14.05
#